data_AF-A0A835QQI6-F1
#
_entry.id   AF-A0A835QQI6-F1
#
_cell.length_a   1.000
_cell.length_b   1.000
_cell.length_c   1.000
_cell.angle_alpha   90.00
_cell.angle_beta   90.00
_cell.angle_gamma   90.00
#
_symmetry.space_group_name_H-M   'P 1'
#
loop_
_entity.id
_entity.type
_entity.pdbx_description
1 polymer ?
#
loop_
_entity_poly.entity_id
_entity_poly.type
_entity_poly.pdbx_seq_one_letter_code
_entity_poly.pdbx_strand_id
1 'polypeptide(L)'
;MGAAREKVIIDVNSDYSVEGKVKSTYNSSFVYFIIVNALVCVYSAVSAGVSFINKNSSASDLPIGVADVAATVFLFTGNAAATAVEILAEKGSSHFGWTKFCNYTENFCHRLTAAIVLSTFAAVAYALLLVLSMIALQSRSR
;
A
#
# COMPACT_ATOMS: atom_id res chain seq x y z
N MET A 1 1.45 0.72 -15.44
CA MET A 1 2.37 0.41 -14.32
C MET A 1 3.68 1.15 -14.54
N GLY A 2 3.75 2.42 -14.14
CA GLY A 2 4.93 3.26 -14.36
C GLY A 2 5.90 3.11 -13.20
N ALA A 3 7.08 2.56 -13.46
CA ALA A 3 8.17 2.61 -12.49
C ALA A 3 8.62 4.08 -12.35
N ALA A 4 8.52 4.64 -11.14
CA ALA A 4 9.12 5.94 -10.86
C ALA A 4 10.64 5.80 -11.04
N ARG A 5 11.20 6.61 -11.95
CA ARG A 5 12.63 6.71 -12.19
C ARG A 5 13.05 8.06 -11.65
N GLU A 6 13.87 8.06 -10.61
CA GLU A 6 14.46 9.28 -10.08
C GLU A 6 15.96 9.26 -10.38
N LYS A 7 16.47 10.39 -10.87
CA LYS A 7 17.90 10.59 -11.04
C LYS A 7 18.43 11.04 -9.68
N VAL A 8 19.40 10.30 -9.16
CA VAL A 8 20.08 10.65 -7.92
C VAL A 8 21.50 11.05 -8.27
N ILE A 9 21.91 12.22 -7.81
CA ILE A 9 23.29 12.67 -7.90
C ILE A 9 23.98 12.16 -6.63
N ILE A 10 24.96 11.27 -6.80
CA ILE A 10 25.77 10.77 -5.69
C ILE A 10 27.10 11.53 -5.74
N ASP A 11 27.34 12.38 -4.75
CA ASP A 11 28.64 13.02 -4.57
C ASP A 11 29.61 12.01 -3.95
N VAL A 12 30.61 11.61 -4.73
CA VAL A 12 31.62 10.62 -4.30
C VAL A 12 32.79 11.34 -3.59
N ASN A 13 33.05 12.62 -3.91
CA ASN A 13 33.89 13.56 -3.14
C ASN A 13 33.62 15.01 -3.61
N SER A 14 34.28 16.01 -3.01
CA SER A 14 34.08 17.46 -3.32
C SER A 14 34.22 17.87 -4.79
N ASP A 15 34.79 17.03 -5.67
CA ASP A 15 35.07 17.36 -7.07
C ASP A 15 34.42 16.39 -8.08
N TYR A 16 33.68 15.37 -7.60
CA TYR A 16 33.10 14.35 -8.47
C TYR A 16 31.73 13.87 -8.02
N SER A 17 30.74 14.13 -8.87
CA SER A 17 29.35 13.68 -8.74
C SER A 17 28.98 12.73 -9.88
N VAL A 18 28.38 11.60 -9.54
CA VAL A 18 27.92 10.59 -10.53
C VAL A 18 26.40 10.54 -10.53
N GLU A 19 25.81 10.65 -11.73
CA GLU A 19 24.37 10.46 -11.92
C GLU A 19 24.02 8.97 -11.85
N GLY A 20 23.48 8.54 -10.71
CA GLY A 20 22.83 7.25 -10.53
C GLY A 20 21.38 7.29 -10.98
N LYS A 21 20.90 6.24 -11.66
CA LYS A 21 19.45 6.04 -11.89
C LYS A 21 18.94 5.05 -10.86
N VAL A 22 18.04 5.49 -10.00
CA VAL A 22 17.43 4.63 -8.99
C VAL A 22 16.00 4.33 -9.44
N LYS A 23 15.70 3.04 -9.56
CA LYS A 23 14.43 2.55 -10.12
C LYS A 23 13.62 1.90 -9.02
N SER A 24 12.47 2.45 -8.62
CA SER A 24 11.72 1.96 -7.44
C SER A 24 11.35 0.45 -7.46
N THR A 25 11.46 -0.21 -8.62
CA THR A 25 11.34 -1.67 -8.80
C THR A 25 12.42 -2.50 -8.08
N TYR A 26 13.50 -1.92 -7.53
CA TYR A 26 14.54 -2.70 -6.84
C TYR A 26 14.12 -3.22 -5.46
N ASN A 27 13.10 -2.64 -4.84
CA ASN A 27 12.69 -3.04 -3.50
C ASN A 27 11.35 -3.79 -3.53
N SER A 28 11.42 -5.09 -3.24
CA SER A 28 10.28 -6.02 -3.27
C SER A 28 9.11 -5.54 -2.40
N SER A 29 9.36 -4.82 -1.31
CA SER A 29 8.31 -4.29 -0.43
C SER A 29 7.41 -3.26 -1.12
N PHE A 30 8.00 -2.37 -1.93
CA PHE A 30 7.22 -1.36 -2.66
C PHE A 30 6.42 -1.98 -3.80
N VAL A 31 7.00 -2.97 -4.48
CA VAL A 31 6.30 -3.73 -5.52
C VAL A 31 5.09 -4.45 -4.93
N TYR A 32 5.27 -5.11 -3.78
CA TYR A 32 4.17 -5.76 -3.06
C TYR A 32 3.07 -4.76 -2.67
N PHE A 33 3.43 -3.62 -2.08
CA PHE A 33 2.49 -2.56 -1.71
C PHE A 33 1.65 -2.06 -2.90
N ILE A 34 2.28 -1.85 -4.07
CA ILE A 34 1.60 -1.40 -5.30
C ILE A 34 0.64 -2.47 -5.81
N ILE A 35 1.09 -3.73 -5.86
CA ILE A 35 0.27 -4.86 -6.35
C ILE A 35 -0.97 -5.03 -5.47
N VAL A 36 -0.78 -5.03 -4.14
CA VAL A 36 -1.87 -5.16 -3.17
C VAL A 36 -2.89 -4.03 -3.36
N ASN A 37 -2.45 -2.77 -3.39
CA ASN A 37 -3.36 -1.64 -3.57
C ASN A 37 -4.13 -1.71 -4.90
N ALA A 38 -3.47 -2.15 -5.97
CA ALA A 38 -4.12 -2.33 -7.27
C ALA A 38 -5.19 -3.43 -7.25
N LEU A 39 -4.89 -4.58 -6.64
CA LEU A 39 -5.84 -5.69 -6.49
C LEU A 39 -7.07 -5.26 -5.68
N VAL A 40 -6.84 -4.56 -4.57
CA VAL A 40 -7.92 -4.05 -3.73
C VAL A 40 -8.77 -3.05 -4.50
N CYS A 41 -8.18 -2.14 -5.27
CA CYS A 41 -8.91 -1.16 -6.07
C CYS A 41 -9.81 -1.82 -7.13
N VAL A 42 -9.29 -2.83 -7.84
CA VAL A 42 -10.08 -3.63 -8.79
C VAL A 42 -11.23 -4.34 -8.07
N TYR A 43 -10.95 -4.96 -6.93
CA TYR A 43 -11.97 -5.61 -6.11
C TYR A 43 -13.05 -4.64 -5.63
N SER A 44 -12.68 -3.46 -5.13
CA SER A 44 -13.65 -2.42 -4.72
C SER A 44 -14.55 -2.00 -5.87
N ALA A 45 -13.99 -1.81 -7.08
CA ALA A 45 -14.75 -1.42 -8.25
C ALA A 45 -15.73 -2.52 -8.71
N VAL A 46 -15.30 -3.77 -8.69
CA VAL A 46 -16.16 -4.92 -9.01
C VAL A 46 -17.27 -5.07 -7.97
N SER A 47 -16.93 -5.00 -6.68
CA SER A 47 -17.90 -5.09 -5.59
C SER A 47 -18.94 -3.98 -5.65
N ALA A 48 -18.51 -2.73 -5.87
CA ALA A 48 -19.41 -1.60 -6.06
C ALA A 48 -20.30 -1.79 -7.30
N GLY A 49 -19.72 -2.21 -8.43
CA GLY A 49 -20.49 -2.47 -9.67
C GLY A 49 -21.57 -3.54 -9.49
N VAL A 50 -21.24 -4.64 -8.81
CA VAL A 50 -22.21 -5.70 -8.49
C VAL A 50 -23.31 -5.16 -7.56
N SER A 51 -22.96 -4.37 -6.56
CA SER A 51 -23.93 -3.77 -5.61
C SER A 51 -24.89 -2.79 -6.30
N PHE A 52 -24.43 -2.03 -7.29
CA PHE A 52 -25.28 -1.14 -8.09
C PHE A 52 -26.28 -1.90 -8.98
N ILE A 53 -25.87 -3.05 -9.54
CA ILE A 53 -26.71 -3.85 -10.46
C ILE A 53 -27.70 -4.72 -9.67
N ASN A 54 -27.26 -5.34 -8.57
CA ASN A 54 -28.03 -6.31 -7.81
C ASN A 54 -28.53 -5.76 -6.46
N LYS A 55 -29.35 -4.70 -6.50
CA LYS A 55 -29.89 -4.05 -5.29
C LYS A 55 -30.81 -4.95 -4.42
N ASN A 56 -31.09 -6.21 -4.82
CA ASN A 56 -32.11 -7.05 -4.17
C ASN A 56 -31.75 -8.54 -4.00
N SER A 57 -30.49 -8.98 -4.19
CA SER A 57 -30.14 -10.41 -4.07
C SER A 57 -29.28 -10.71 -2.84
N SER A 58 -29.87 -11.34 -1.82
CA SER A 58 -29.21 -11.80 -0.58
C SER A 58 -28.19 -12.95 -0.76
N ALA A 59 -27.85 -13.30 -2.00
CA ALA A 59 -27.00 -14.44 -2.34
C ALA A 59 -25.49 -14.09 -2.38
N SER A 60 -25.14 -12.80 -2.42
CA SER A 60 -23.76 -12.32 -2.57
C SER A 60 -23.06 -11.89 -1.27
N ASP A 61 -23.73 -11.92 -0.12
CA ASP A 61 -23.19 -11.37 1.13
C ASP A 61 -22.00 -12.17 1.69
N LEU A 62 -22.01 -13.50 1.53
CA LEU A 62 -20.93 -14.39 2.01
C LEU A 62 -19.61 -14.22 1.25
N PRO A 63 -19.56 -14.29 -0.11
CA PRO A 63 -18.30 -14.13 -0.83
C PRO A 63 -17.70 -12.73 -0.72
N ILE A 64 -18.54 -11.69 -0.60
CA ILE A 64 -18.10 -10.30 -0.41
C ILE A 64 -17.43 -10.14 0.97
N GLY A 65 -18.02 -10.70 2.03
CA GLY A 65 -17.41 -10.66 3.37
C GLY A 65 -16.03 -11.34 3.42
N VAL A 66 -15.86 -12.50 2.78
CA VAL A 66 -14.55 -13.19 2.72
C VAL A 66 -13.52 -12.37 1.95
N ALA A 67 -13.93 -11.76 0.84
CA ALA A 67 -13.04 -10.93 0.04
C ALA A 67 -12.66 -9.61 0.74
N ASP A 68 -13.56 -9.02 1.55
CA ASP A 68 -13.26 -7.88 2.40
C ASP A 68 -12.22 -8.23 3.49
N VAL A 69 -12.27 -9.45 4.04
CA VAL A 69 -11.26 -9.93 5.01
C VAL A 69 -9.91 -10.03 4.33
N ALA A 70 -9.87 -10.65 3.15
CA ALA A 70 -8.64 -10.77 2.38
C ALA A 70 -8.06 -9.40 2.01
N ALA A 71 -8.89 -8.45 1.57
CA ALA A 71 -8.48 -7.09 1.24
C ALA A 71 -7.85 -6.37 2.44
N THR A 72 -8.46 -6.49 3.63
CA THR A 72 -7.95 -5.89 4.87
C THR A 72 -6.58 -6.45 5.25
N VAL A 73 -6.42 -7.78 5.20
CA VAL A 73 -5.16 -8.46 5.53
C VAL A 73 -4.04 -8.06 4.57
N PHE A 74 -4.33 -8.03 3.26
CA PHE A 74 -3.34 -7.64 2.27
C PHE A 74 -2.91 -6.18 2.46
N LEU A 75 -3.84 -5.25 2.64
CA LEU A 75 -3.53 -3.83 2.87
C LEU A 75 -2.64 -3.66 4.11
N PHE A 76 -2.97 -4.30 5.23
CA PHE A 76 -2.20 -4.17 6.46
C PHE A 76 -0.77 -4.69 6.30
N THR A 77 -0.62 -5.86 5.65
CA THR A 77 0.69 -6.46 5.39
C THR A 77 1.52 -5.60 4.43
N GLY A 78 0.89 -5.08 3.37
CA GLY A 78 1.53 -4.18 2.41
C GLY A 78 1.98 -2.87 3.04
N ASN A 79 1.13 -2.27 3.86
CA ASN A 79 1.44 -1.04 4.60
C ASN A 79 2.59 -1.28 5.57
N ALA A 80 2.55 -2.35 6.37
CA ALA A 80 3.61 -2.67 7.32
C ALA A 80 4.97 -2.86 6.63
N ALA A 81 5.01 -3.59 5.50
CA ALA A 81 6.23 -3.78 4.72
C ALA A 81 6.76 -2.48 4.12
N ALA A 82 5.87 -1.61 3.60
CA ALA A 82 6.24 -0.33 3.04
C ALA A 82 6.75 0.64 4.11
N THR A 83 6.07 0.74 5.25
CA THR A 83 6.47 1.59 6.40
C THR A 83 7.79 1.14 7.00
N ALA A 84 8.05 -0.18 7.08
CA ALA A 84 9.34 -0.66 7.56
C ALA A 84 10.49 -0.17 6.67
N VAL A 85 10.31 -0.22 5.35
CA VAL A 85 11.29 0.29 4.38
C VAL A 85 11.39 1.82 4.41
N GLU A 86 10.27 2.51 4.56
CA GLU A 86 10.22 3.97 4.70
C GLU A 86 11.05 4.44 5.91
N ILE A 87 10.87 3.83 7.08
CA ILE A 87 11.64 4.14 8.29
C ILE A 87 13.14 3.90 8.05
N LEU A 88 13.50 2.81 7.36
CA LEU A 88 14.89 2.54 6.99
C LEU A 88 15.43 3.60 6.02
N ALA A 89 14.60 4.11 5.11
CA ALA A 89 14.97 5.14 4.14
C ALA A 89 15.14 6.53 4.79
N GLU A 90 14.34 6.85 5.82
CA GLU A 90 14.41 8.13 6.56
C GLU A 90 15.54 8.15 7.58
N LYS A 91 15.62 7.13 8.45
CA LYS A 91 16.62 7.11 9.53
C LYS A 91 17.99 6.66 9.04
N GLY A 92 18.05 5.73 8.09
CA GLY A 92 19.29 5.03 7.77
C GLY A 92 19.87 4.28 8.98
N SER A 93 20.88 3.46 8.76
CA SER A 93 21.65 2.88 9.87
C SER A 93 23.11 2.71 9.45
N SER A 94 24.00 3.42 10.13
CA SER A 94 25.45 3.32 9.88
C SER A 94 25.99 1.92 10.18
N HIS A 95 25.38 1.21 11.13
CA HIS A 95 25.77 -0.15 11.52
C HIS A 95 25.58 -1.18 10.40
N PHE A 96 24.56 -1.01 9.56
CA PHE A 96 24.28 -1.91 8.43
C PHE A 96 24.65 -1.30 7.07
N GLY A 97 25.32 -0.14 7.05
CA GLY A 97 25.70 0.57 5.83
C GLY A 97 24.52 1.19 5.05
N TRP A 98 23.35 1.32 5.65
CA TRP A 98 22.18 1.92 5.01
C TRP A 98 22.24 3.44 5.11
N THR A 99 22.57 4.10 3.99
CA THR A 99 22.55 5.55 3.87
C THR A 99 21.12 6.08 3.77
N LYS A 100 20.85 7.26 4.34
CA LYS A 100 19.53 7.94 4.25
C LYS A 100 19.21 8.26 2.80
N PHE A 101 18.40 7.43 2.16
CA PHE A 101 18.06 7.58 0.75
C PHE A 101 17.05 8.71 0.51
N CYS A 102 16.18 9.01 1.48
CA CYS A 102 15.19 10.08 1.32
C CYS A 102 15.83 11.48 1.19
N ASN A 103 17.05 11.71 1.68
CA ASN A 103 17.77 12.98 1.48
C ASN A 103 18.05 13.29 0.00
N TYR A 104 18.20 12.25 -0.84
CA TYR A 104 18.50 12.42 -2.26
C TYR A 104 17.24 12.42 -3.13
N THR A 105 16.10 11.99 -2.58
CA THR A 105 14.83 11.73 -3.30
C THR A 105 13.62 12.16 -2.49
N GLU A 106 13.68 13.34 -1.88
CA GLU A 106 12.66 13.83 -0.93
C GLU A 106 11.25 13.83 -1.54
N ASN A 107 11.13 14.16 -2.83
CA ASN A 107 9.85 14.18 -3.53
C ASN A 107 9.22 12.78 -3.64
N PHE A 108 10.01 11.75 -3.92
CA PHE A 108 9.52 10.37 -3.98
C PHE A 108 9.18 9.86 -2.58
N CYS A 109 10.00 10.17 -1.59
CA CYS A 109 9.77 9.81 -0.20
C CYS A 109 8.43 10.38 0.29
N HIS A 110 8.20 11.68 0.11
CA HIS A 110 6.94 12.33 0.50
C HIS A 110 5.73 11.73 -0.23
N ARG A 111 5.86 11.40 -1.52
CA ARG A 111 4.77 10.78 -2.29
C ARG A 111 4.48 9.35 -1.83
N LEU A 112 5.51 8.60 -1.45
CA LEU A 112 5.39 7.27 -0.89
C LEU A 112 4.68 7.32 0.47
N THR A 113 5.10 8.22 1.37
CA THR A 113 4.44 8.45 2.67
C THR A 113 2.96 8.76 2.48
N ALA A 114 2.64 9.70 1.57
CA ALA A 114 1.25 10.04 1.26
C ALA A 114 0.45 8.84 0.75
N ALA A 115 1.05 7.97 -0.06
CA ALA A 115 0.40 6.75 -0.55
C ALA A 115 0.17 5.73 0.57
N ILE A 116 1.14 5.55 1.48
CA ILE A 116 1.00 4.67 2.65
C ILE A 116 -0.13 5.16 3.55
N VAL A 117 -0.16 6.46 3.85
CA VAL A 117 -1.23 7.09 4.64
C VAL A 117 -2.60 6.84 4.00
N LEU A 118 -2.73 7.09 2.69
CA LEU A 118 -3.99 6.85 1.98
C LEU A 118 -4.41 5.37 2.03
N SER A 119 -3.47 4.45 1.86
CA SER A 119 -3.69 3.01 1.96
C SER A 119 -4.09 2.58 3.38
N THR A 120 -3.56 3.23 4.43
CA THR A 120 -3.99 2.99 5.81
C THR A 120 -5.43 3.44 6.06
N PHE A 121 -5.85 4.58 5.52
CA PHE A 121 -7.25 5.00 5.58
C PHE A 121 -8.18 3.99 4.90
N ALA A 122 -7.79 3.47 3.73
CA ALA A 122 -8.54 2.42 3.05
C ALA A 122 -8.63 1.14 3.91
N ALA A 123 -7.54 0.73 4.56
CA ALA A 123 -7.53 -0.44 5.45
C ALA A 123 -8.48 -0.27 6.64
N VAL A 124 -8.54 0.93 7.23
CA VAL A 124 -9.48 1.24 8.32
C VAL A 124 -10.93 1.19 7.85
N ALA A 125 -11.23 1.74 6.66
CA ALA A 125 -12.57 1.67 6.08
C ALA A 125 -13.03 0.22 5.85
N TYR A 126 -12.15 -0.62 5.28
CA TYR A 126 -12.41 -2.05 5.12
C TYR A 126 -12.59 -2.78 6.45
N ALA A 127 -11.79 -2.46 7.47
CA ALA A 127 -11.96 -3.04 8.80
C ALA A 127 -13.31 -2.68 9.44
N LEU A 128 -13.80 -1.45 9.24
CA LEU A 128 -15.14 -1.04 9.69
C LEU A 128 -16.24 -1.82 8.96
N LEU A 129 -16.11 -2.00 7.63
CA LEU A 129 -17.05 -2.81 6.84
C LEU A 129 -17.09 -4.27 7.32
N LEU A 130 -15.95 -4.83 7.71
CA LEU A 130 -15.88 -6.17 8.31
C LEU A 130 -16.62 -6.26 9.64
N VAL A 131 -16.43 -5.28 10.53
CA VAL A 131 -17.14 -5.24 11.82
C VAL A 131 -18.64 -5.14 11.61
N LEU A 132 -19.09 -4.27 10.70
CA LEU A 132 -20.50 -4.14 10.36
C LEU A 132 -21.07 -5.44 9.76
N SER A 133 -20.32 -6.09 8.87
CA SER A 133 -20.70 -7.38 8.28
C SER A 133 -20.87 -8.47 9.33
N MET A 134 -19.95 -8.54 10.31
CA MET A 134 -20.06 -9.48 11.43
C MET A 134 -21.29 -9.19 12.30
N ILE A 135 -21.55 -7.93 12.63
CA ILE A 135 -22.73 -7.52 13.42
C ILE A 135 -24.03 -7.87 12.69
N ALA A 136 -24.10 -7.59 11.38
CA ALA A 136 -25.26 -7.91 10.55
C ALA A 136 -25.50 -9.43 10.45
N LEU A 137 -24.43 -10.22 10.37
CA LEU A 137 -24.53 -11.67 10.36
C LEU A 137 -25.04 -12.21 11.72
N GLN A 138 -24.54 -11.65 12.82
CA GLN A 138 -24.98 -12.00 14.17
C GLN A 138 -26.45 -11.62 14.42
N SER A 139 -26.90 -10.45 13.94
CA SER A 139 -28.30 -10.03 14.10
C SER A 139 -29.27 -10.87 13.27
N ARG A 140 -28.86 -11.35 12.09
CA ARG A 140 -29.67 -12.27 11.26
C ARG A 140 -29.76 -13.68 11.83
N SER A 141 -28.78 -14.09 12.63
CA SER A 141 -28.73 -15.40 13.29
C SER A 141 -29.58 -15.47 14.57
N ARG A 142 -30.04 -14.33 15.10
CA ARG A 142 -30.78 -14.23 16.36
C ARG A 142 -32.25 -13.98 16.12
#